data_AF-A0AAW0W6T6-F1
#
_entry.id   AF-A0AAW0W6T6-F1
#
_cell.length_a   1.000
_cell.length_b   1.000
_cell.length_c   1.000
_cell.angle_alpha   90.00
_cell.angle_beta   90.00
_cell.angle_gamma   90.00
#
_symmetry.space_group_name_H-M   'P 1'
#
loop_
_entity.id
_entity.type
_entity.pdbx_description
1 polymer ?
#
loop_
_entity_poly.entity_id
_entity_poly.type
_entity_poly.pdbx_seq_one_letter_code
_entity_poly.pdbx_strand_id
1 'polypeptide(L)'
;MAMSTLPEDIDRGVAGATSVLVQRANEIRLQKVNWPSYLQSQMITQEDYEVIMAVEVPGQNRQILLNSRRLQVARTFMNLLGHISKDQTIQYILILVDDILSEEKSRVEIFKECARKNRESMWSPFLNLLTRPDTFIINMTARIIAKLACWSREPMDGSDLTFYLTWLKDQLRTPNNEYMQSVGRCLQMMLRVEEYRTIFYQLDGVVTIVQVLSTGKLNFQIQYQLTFCLWVLTFNNAIAEKMNKF
;
A
#
# COMPACT_ATOMS: atom_id res chain seq x y z
N MET A 1 5.32 6.91 26.20
CA MET A 1 6.01 5.81 25.48
C MET A 1 6.10 6.24 24.03
N ALA A 2 7.30 6.48 23.47
CA ALA A 2 7.41 6.94 22.10
C ALA A 2 6.98 5.81 21.15
N MET A 3 6.02 6.06 20.25
CA MET A 3 5.54 5.06 19.27
C MET A 3 6.64 4.57 18.29
N SER A 4 7.80 5.23 18.29
CA SER A 4 8.97 4.90 17.47
C SER A 4 9.66 3.57 17.83
N THR A 5 9.26 2.90 18.91
CA THR A 5 9.87 1.62 19.34
C THR A 5 9.05 0.37 19.02
N LEU A 6 7.88 0.51 18.38
CA LEU A 6 7.07 -0.66 18.00
C LEU A 6 7.68 -1.34 16.76
N PRO A 7 7.78 -2.69 16.73
CA PRO A 7 8.32 -3.42 15.59
C PRO A 7 7.73 -2.91 14.27
N GLU A 8 8.61 -2.50 13.35
CA GLU A 8 8.21 -1.90 12.08
C GLU A 8 7.93 -2.97 11.00
N ASP A 9 8.56 -4.13 11.10
CA ASP A 9 8.46 -5.23 10.14
C ASP A 9 7.34 -6.19 10.52
N ILE A 10 6.11 -5.74 10.38
CA ILE A 10 4.94 -6.52 10.77
C ILE A 10 4.51 -7.52 9.66
N ASP A 11 5.23 -7.57 8.53
CA ASP A 11 5.13 -8.66 7.53
C ASP A 11 6.07 -9.84 7.84
N ARG A 12 7.03 -9.69 8.76
CA ARG A 12 7.95 -10.77 9.16
C ARG A 12 7.33 -11.62 10.25
N GLY A 13 6.60 -12.66 9.86
CA GLY A 13 6.10 -13.68 10.79
C GLY A 13 5.01 -14.57 10.20
N VAL A 14 4.62 -15.59 10.98
CA VAL A 14 3.60 -16.58 10.60
C VAL A 14 2.27 -15.92 10.23
N ALA A 15 1.90 -14.82 10.90
CA ALA A 15 0.67 -14.06 10.62
C ALA A 15 0.70 -13.30 9.28
N GLY A 16 1.89 -12.93 8.78
CA GLY A 16 2.04 -12.35 7.43
C GLY A 16 1.95 -13.43 6.35
N ALA A 17 2.55 -14.60 6.61
CA ALA A 17 2.57 -15.72 5.68
C ALA A 17 1.19 -16.37 5.44
N THR A 18 0.26 -16.26 6.38
CA THR A 18 -1.12 -16.79 6.24
C THR A 18 -2.10 -15.81 5.59
N SER A 19 -1.67 -14.59 5.26
CA SER A 19 -2.52 -13.60 4.59
C SER A 19 -2.81 -14.02 3.14
N VAL A 20 -4.08 -13.96 2.75
CA VAL A 20 -4.54 -14.21 1.37
C VAL A 20 -3.77 -13.37 0.35
N LEU A 21 -3.45 -12.11 0.71
CA LEU A 21 -2.69 -11.21 -0.17
C LEU A 21 -1.28 -11.74 -0.45
N VAL A 22 -0.62 -12.28 0.58
CA VAL A 22 0.75 -12.82 0.45
C VAL A 22 0.75 -14.13 -0.33
N GLN A 23 -0.24 -15.00 -0.09
CA GLN A 23 -0.42 -16.24 -0.84
C GLN A 23 -0.62 -15.97 -2.33
N ARG A 24 -1.59 -15.11 -2.69
CA ARG A 24 -1.81 -14.73 -4.09
C ARG A 24 -0.62 -14.01 -4.70
N ALA A 25 0.10 -13.18 -3.95
CA ALA A 25 1.32 -12.54 -4.44
C ALA A 25 2.38 -13.59 -4.82
N ASN A 26 2.56 -14.64 -4.03
CA ASN A 26 3.47 -15.74 -4.36
C ASN A 26 3.05 -16.49 -5.63
N GLU A 27 1.75 -16.71 -5.84
CA GLU A 27 1.24 -17.35 -7.06
C GLU A 27 1.48 -16.48 -8.30
N ILE A 28 1.22 -15.17 -8.20
CA ILE A 28 1.40 -14.22 -9.31
C ILE A 28 2.88 -14.05 -9.66
N ARG A 29 3.80 -14.11 -8.68
CA ARG A 29 5.26 -14.09 -8.94
C ARG A 29 5.73 -15.20 -9.88
N LEU A 30 5.03 -16.33 -9.92
CA LEU A 30 5.36 -17.46 -10.79
C LEU A 30 4.89 -17.24 -12.24
N GLN A 31 4.06 -16.24 -12.49
CA GLN A 31 3.53 -15.93 -13.81
C GLN A 31 4.57 -15.17 -14.65
N LYS A 32 4.53 -15.38 -15.97
CA LYS A 32 5.36 -14.65 -16.92
C LYS A 32 4.54 -13.61 -17.66
N VAL A 33 5.00 -12.37 -17.64
CA VAL A 33 4.43 -11.29 -18.44
C VAL A 33 5.13 -11.25 -19.81
N ASN A 34 4.34 -11.14 -20.89
CA ASN A 34 4.88 -11.00 -22.24
C ASN A 34 5.23 -9.53 -22.56
N TRP A 35 6.29 -9.00 -21.94
CA TRP A 35 6.78 -7.64 -22.19
C TRP A 35 7.05 -7.32 -23.67
N PRO A 36 7.60 -8.25 -24.49
CA PRO A 36 7.77 -7.99 -25.92
C PRO A 36 6.48 -7.59 -26.65
N SER A 37 5.33 -8.18 -26.29
CA SER A 37 4.05 -7.80 -26.92
C SER A 37 3.61 -6.38 -26.58
N TYR A 38 3.92 -5.89 -25.37
CA TYR A 38 3.63 -4.51 -24.97
C TYR A 38 4.52 -3.52 -25.70
N LEU A 39 5.79 -3.87 -25.92
CA LEU A 39 6.73 -3.07 -26.70
C LEU A 39 6.30 -3.00 -28.18
N GLN A 40 5.97 -4.15 -28.78
CA GLN A 40 5.54 -4.23 -30.19
C GLN A 40 4.24 -3.46 -30.44
N SER A 41 3.32 -3.46 -29.47
CA SER A 41 2.06 -2.71 -29.54
C SER A 41 2.20 -1.23 -29.15
N GLN A 42 3.43 -0.76 -28.88
CA GLN A 42 3.72 0.62 -28.45
C GLN A 42 2.99 1.05 -27.16
N MET A 43 2.56 0.08 -26.34
CA MET A 43 1.97 0.34 -25.02
C MET A 43 3.02 0.75 -23.98
N ILE A 44 4.27 0.35 -24.20
CA ILE A 44 5.42 0.74 -23.38
C ILE A 44 6.55 1.19 -24.30
N THR A 45 7.44 2.05 -23.78
CA THR A 45 8.61 2.50 -24.52
C THR A 45 9.73 1.45 -24.50
N GLN A 46 10.70 1.59 -25.40
CA GLN A 46 11.92 0.77 -25.37
C GLN A 46 12.67 0.92 -24.04
N GLU A 47 12.67 2.13 -23.47
CA GLU A 47 13.31 2.42 -22.19
C GLU A 47 12.59 1.71 -21.03
N ASP A 48 11.25 1.74 -21.02
CA ASP A 48 10.44 1.02 -20.02
C ASP A 48 10.65 -0.49 -20.10
N TYR A 49 10.75 -1.02 -21.33
CA TYR A 49 11.03 -2.43 -21.58
C TYR A 49 12.42 -2.85 -21.06
N GLU A 50 13.46 -2.06 -21.30
CA GLU A 50 14.82 -2.37 -20.82
C GLU A 50 14.89 -2.35 -19.29
N VAL A 51 14.21 -1.39 -18.66
CA VAL A 51 14.14 -1.28 -17.20
C VAL A 51 13.41 -2.46 -16.59
N ILE A 52 12.22 -2.82 -17.10
CA ILE A 52 11.42 -3.91 -16.49
C ILE A 52 12.16 -5.25 -16.59
N MET A 53 12.75 -5.54 -17.75
CA MET A 53 13.52 -6.77 -17.98
C MET A 53 14.75 -6.84 -17.06
N ALA A 54 15.39 -5.71 -16.76
CA ALA A 54 16.54 -5.66 -15.88
C ALA A 54 16.15 -5.72 -14.38
N VAL A 55 14.97 -5.22 -14.00
CA VAL A 55 14.45 -5.28 -12.64
C VAL A 55 13.98 -6.68 -12.25
N GLU A 56 13.47 -7.47 -13.20
CA GLU A 56 13.00 -8.84 -12.96
C GLU A 56 14.12 -9.83 -12.65
N VAL A 57 15.36 -9.55 -13.07
CA VAL A 57 16.50 -10.45 -12.86
C VAL A 57 17.10 -10.20 -11.47
N PRO A 58 17.00 -11.14 -10.51
CA PRO A 58 17.59 -10.96 -9.20
C PRO A 58 19.12 -10.92 -9.28
N GLY A 59 19.75 -10.18 -8.38
CA GLY A 59 21.21 -10.14 -8.23
C GLY A 59 21.80 -8.74 -8.22
N GLN A 60 23.12 -8.68 -8.33
CA GLN A 60 23.89 -7.44 -8.15
C GLN A 60 23.56 -6.38 -9.22
N ASN A 61 23.31 -6.80 -10.46
CA ASN A 61 22.96 -5.88 -11.56
C ASN A 61 21.65 -5.13 -11.30
N ARG A 62 20.64 -5.82 -10.74
CA ARG A 62 19.39 -5.18 -10.31
C ARG A 62 19.65 -4.14 -9.23
N GLN A 63 20.48 -4.44 -8.24
CA GLN A 63 20.79 -3.46 -7.20
C GLN A 63 21.54 -2.24 -7.74
N ILE A 64 22.47 -2.46 -8.69
CA ILE A 64 23.16 -1.36 -9.39
C ILE A 64 22.17 -0.50 -10.16
N LEU A 65 21.21 -1.10 -10.87
CA LEU A 65 20.15 -0.38 -11.59
C LEU A 65 19.29 0.46 -10.63
N LEU A 66 18.80 -0.17 -9.56
CA LEU A 66 17.96 0.47 -8.54
C LEU A 66 18.66 1.67 -7.87
N ASN A 67 19.99 1.61 -7.73
CA ASN A 67 20.76 2.70 -7.13
C ASN A 67 21.13 3.78 -8.16
N SER A 68 21.63 3.38 -9.33
CA SER A 68 22.23 4.29 -10.32
C SER A 68 21.19 4.97 -11.20
N ARG A 69 20.12 4.27 -11.57
CA ARG A 69 19.03 4.76 -12.43
C ARG A 69 17.70 4.86 -11.67
N ARG A 70 17.76 5.18 -10.38
CA ARG A 70 16.62 5.17 -9.45
C ARG A 70 15.36 5.89 -9.96
N LEU A 71 15.53 7.10 -10.50
CA LEU A 71 14.40 7.90 -11.01
C LEU A 71 13.76 7.30 -12.26
N GLN A 72 14.58 6.68 -13.12
CA GLN A 72 14.08 6.01 -14.30
C GLN A 72 13.24 4.79 -13.92
N VAL A 73 13.70 4.01 -12.94
CA VAL A 73 12.93 2.87 -12.40
C VAL A 73 11.56 3.32 -11.91
N ALA A 74 11.52 4.37 -11.07
CA ALA A 74 10.25 4.90 -10.58
C ALA A 74 9.35 5.42 -11.72
N ARG A 75 9.93 6.15 -12.68
CA ARG A 75 9.19 6.66 -13.85
C ARG A 75 8.58 5.52 -14.66
N THR A 76 9.35 4.47 -14.94
CA THR A 76 8.86 3.29 -15.65
C THR A 76 7.70 2.65 -14.92
N PHE A 77 7.78 2.42 -13.61
CA PHE A 77 6.64 1.88 -12.86
C PHE A 77 5.39 2.76 -12.91
N MET A 78 5.55 4.08 -12.79
CA MET A 78 4.43 5.02 -12.88
C MET A 78 3.79 5.01 -14.28
N ASN A 79 4.61 4.98 -15.33
CA ASN A 79 4.13 4.87 -16.73
C ASN A 79 3.39 3.56 -16.97
N LEU A 80 3.97 2.43 -16.52
CA LEU A 80 3.37 1.11 -16.70
C LEU A 80 2.00 1.03 -16.02
N LEU A 81 1.88 1.53 -14.79
CA LEU A 81 0.59 1.59 -14.07
C LEU A 81 -0.42 2.56 -14.70
N GLY A 82 0.06 3.61 -15.38
CA GLY A 82 -0.79 4.58 -16.09
C GLY A 82 -1.28 4.09 -17.45
N HIS A 83 -0.49 3.30 -18.18
CA HIS A 83 -0.80 2.91 -19.56
C HIS A 83 -1.34 1.48 -19.71
N ILE A 84 -0.93 0.55 -18.83
CA ILE A 84 -1.35 -0.84 -18.95
C ILE A 84 -2.68 -1.03 -18.24
N SER A 85 -3.66 -1.58 -18.97
CA SER A 85 -5.00 -1.86 -18.46
C SER A 85 -5.24 -3.35 -18.13
N LYS A 86 -4.38 -4.26 -18.60
CA LYS A 86 -4.53 -5.72 -18.37
C LYS A 86 -4.25 -6.08 -16.91
N ASP A 87 -5.28 -6.56 -16.21
CA ASP A 87 -5.23 -6.82 -14.76
C ASP A 87 -4.07 -7.71 -14.34
N GLN A 88 -3.87 -8.85 -15.01
CA GLN A 88 -2.75 -9.77 -14.71
C GLN A 88 -1.38 -9.08 -14.75
N THR A 89 -1.18 -8.15 -15.68
CA THR A 89 0.08 -7.41 -15.79
C THR A 89 0.20 -6.35 -14.70
N ILE A 90 -0.90 -5.65 -14.37
CA ILE A 90 -0.93 -4.69 -13.25
C ILE A 90 -0.63 -5.41 -11.93
N GLN A 91 -1.25 -6.56 -11.68
CA GLN A 91 -0.99 -7.38 -10.49
C GLN A 91 0.51 -7.68 -10.33
N TYR A 92 1.15 -8.10 -11.43
CA TYR A 92 2.58 -8.38 -11.45
C TYR A 92 3.44 -7.13 -11.21
N ILE A 93 3.10 -6.01 -11.85
CA ILE A 93 3.78 -4.72 -11.65
C ILE A 93 3.69 -4.28 -10.18
N LEU A 94 2.51 -4.37 -9.57
CA LEU A 94 2.30 -4.00 -8.17
C LEU A 94 3.16 -4.85 -7.23
N ILE A 95 3.32 -6.15 -7.51
CA ILE A 95 4.22 -7.01 -6.73
C ILE A 95 5.67 -6.54 -6.84
N LEU A 96 6.15 -6.22 -8.04
CA LEU A 96 7.51 -5.70 -8.22
C LEU A 96 7.72 -4.39 -7.45
N VAL A 97 6.74 -3.48 -7.49
CA VAL A 97 6.78 -2.23 -6.71
C VAL A 97 6.81 -2.53 -5.20
N ASP A 98 5.92 -3.40 -4.72
CA ASP A 98 5.86 -3.78 -3.30
C ASP A 98 7.17 -4.41 -2.82
N ASP A 99 7.79 -5.28 -3.63
CA ASP A 99 9.07 -5.93 -3.32
C ASP A 99 10.21 -4.90 -3.26
N ILE A 100 10.31 -4.01 -4.25
CA ILE A 100 11.33 -2.95 -4.27
C ILE A 100 11.24 -2.06 -3.03
N LEU A 101 10.02 -1.65 -2.64
CA LEU A 101 9.81 -0.82 -1.45
C LEU A 101 10.10 -1.58 -0.15
N SER A 102 9.79 -2.89 -0.10
CA SER A 102 10.00 -3.72 1.09
C SER A 102 11.47 -4.01 1.36
N GLU A 103 12.29 -4.08 0.31
CA GLU A 103 13.74 -4.26 0.44
C GLU A 103 14.42 -3.06 1.09
N GLU A 104 13.96 -1.84 0.81
CA GLU A 104 14.58 -0.62 1.31
C GLU A 104 13.57 0.53 1.41
N LYS A 105 13.16 0.86 2.64
CA LYS A 105 12.13 1.88 2.91
C LYS A 105 12.45 3.25 2.35
N SER A 106 13.74 3.61 2.26
CA SER A 106 14.20 4.89 1.70
C SER A 106 13.75 5.10 0.24
N ARG A 107 13.43 4.03 -0.48
CA ARG A 107 13.07 4.06 -1.91
C ARG A 107 11.75 4.75 -2.19
N VAL A 108 10.87 4.90 -1.19
CA VAL A 108 9.64 5.69 -1.34
C VAL A 108 9.93 7.14 -1.77
N GLU A 109 11.06 7.69 -1.35
CA GLU A 109 11.49 9.05 -1.71
C GLU A 109 11.78 9.19 -3.21
N ILE A 110 12.15 8.10 -3.88
CA ILE A 110 12.46 8.09 -5.31
C ILE A 110 11.18 8.33 -6.13
N PHE A 111 10.08 7.67 -5.75
CA PHE A 111 8.78 7.86 -6.43
C PHE A 111 8.30 9.30 -6.29
N LYS A 112 8.49 9.89 -5.11
CA LYS A 112 8.13 11.27 -4.84
C LYS A 112 8.99 12.26 -5.62
N GLU A 113 10.31 12.06 -5.63
CA GLU A 113 11.24 12.87 -6.43
C GLU A 113 10.90 12.80 -7.92
N CYS A 114 10.54 11.61 -8.42
CA CYS A 114 10.12 11.40 -9.80
C CYS A 114 8.84 12.17 -10.14
N ALA A 115 7.78 12.02 -9.35
CA ALA A 115 6.51 12.74 -9.53
C ALA A 115 6.72 14.27 -9.52
N ARG A 116 7.54 14.77 -8.58
CA ARG A 116 7.87 16.20 -8.48
C ARG A 116 8.60 16.73 -9.72
N LYS A 117 9.56 15.96 -10.25
CA LYS A 117 10.30 16.32 -11.48
C LYS A 117 9.40 16.37 -12.71
N ASN A 118 8.38 15.52 -12.76
CA ASN A 118 7.44 15.45 -13.88
C ASN A 118 6.23 16.39 -13.72
N ARG A 119 6.09 17.06 -12.57
CA ARG A 119 4.90 17.85 -12.19
C ARG A 119 3.61 17.03 -12.20
N GLU A 120 3.71 15.77 -11.80
CA GLU A 120 2.61 14.82 -11.73
C GLU A 120 2.23 14.52 -10.28
N SER A 121 1.01 14.05 -10.06
CA SER A 121 0.61 13.55 -8.74
C SER A 121 1.29 12.20 -8.47
N MET A 122 1.97 12.09 -7.32
CA MET A 122 2.51 10.83 -6.82
C MET A 122 1.41 9.81 -6.54
N TRP A 123 0.23 10.28 -6.15
CA TRP A 123 -0.84 9.45 -5.63
C TRP A 123 -1.81 8.98 -6.71
N SER A 124 -2.11 9.84 -7.69
CA SER A 124 -3.16 9.58 -8.68
C SER A 124 -3.06 8.22 -9.38
N PRO A 125 -1.88 7.76 -9.86
CA PRO A 125 -1.76 6.43 -10.49
C PRO A 125 -2.16 5.29 -9.56
N PHE A 126 -1.87 5.40 -8.26
CA PHE A 126 -2.25 4.39 -7.28
C PHE A 126 -3.70 4.56 -6.81
N LEU A 127 -4.17 5.78 -6.55
CA LEU A 127 -5.55 6.01 -6.11
C LEU A 127 -6.58 5.55 -7.15
N ASN A 128 -6.29 5.74 -8.44
CA ASN A 128 -7.12 5.24 -9.53
C ASN A 128 -7.21 3.71 -9.56
N LEU A 129 -6.18 3.00 -9.08
CA LEU A 129 -6.21 1.54 -9.02
C LEU A 129 -7.11 1.02 -7.89
N LEU A 130 -7.38 1.82 -6.84
CA LEU A 130 -8.31 1.45 -5.77
C LEU A 130 -9.77 1.37 -6.22
N THR A 131 -10.11 1.89 -7.40
CA THR A 131 -11.46 1.83 -7.99
C THR A 131 -11.61 0.67 -8.99
N ARG A 132 -10.58 -0.17 -9.17
CA ARG A 132 -10.65 -1.35 -10.04
C ARG A 132 -11.53 -2.45 -9.41
N PRO A 133 -12.18 -3.30 -10.23
CA PRO A 133 -12.96 -4.42 -9.72
C PRO A 133 -12.11 -5.56 -9.16
N ASP A 134 -10.85 -5.69 -9.60
CA ASP A 134 -9.96 -6.76 -9.17
C ASP A 134 -9.53 -6.59 -7.71
N THR A 135 -9.95 -7.54 -6.86
CA THR A 135 -9.76 -7.45 -5.42
C THR A 135 -8.30 -7.57 -4.98
N PHE A 136 -7.44 -8.21 -5.78
CA PHE A 136 -6.01 -8.27 -5.49
C PHE A 136 -5.35 -6.92 -5.79
N ILE A 137 -5.64 -6.32 -6.96
CA ILE A 137 -5.12 -5.02 -7.39
C ILE A 137 -5.42 -3.97 -6.33
N ILE A 138 -6.68 -3.84 -5.90
CA ILE A 138 -7.04 -2.80 -4.91
C ILE A 138 -6.32 -2.99 -3.57
N ASN A 139 -6.15 -4.24 -3.10
CA ASN A 139 -5.54 -4.53 -1.81
C ASN A 139 -4.00 -4.44 -1.83
N MET A 140 -3.37 -4.85 -2.93
CA MET A 140 -1.92 -4.67 -3.11
C MET A 140 -1.59 -3.18 -3.29
N THR A 141 -2.40 -2.46 -4.06
CA THR A 141 -2.27 -1.01 -4.22
C THR A 141 -2.41 -0.29 -2.87
N ALA A 142 -3.41 -0.66 -2.05
CA ALA A 142 -3.57 -0.09 -0.71
C ALA A 142 -2.32 -0.30 0.16
N ARG A 143 -1.74 -1.50 0.15
CA ARG A 143 -0.47 -1.76 0.86
C ARG A 143 0.65 -0.84 0.38
N ILE A 144 0.81 -0.67 -0.94
CA ILE A 144 1.83 0.22 -1.52
C ILE A 144 1.58 1.68 -1.09
N ILE A 145 0.33 2.16 -1.15
CA ILE A 145 -0.03 3.50 -0.70
C ILE A 145 0.32 3.69 0.78
N ALA A 146 0.01 2.73 1.65
CA ALA A 146 0.38 2.81 3.07
C ALA A 146 1.89 2.94 3.26
N LYS A 147 2.69 2.16 2.51
CA LYS A 147 4.16 2.23 2.53
C LYS A 147 4.66 3.61 2.09
N LEU A 148 4.18 4.09 0.94
CA LEU A 148 4.55 5.41 0.41
C LEU A 148 4.17 6.54 1.39
N ALA A 149 2.96 6.48 1.97
CA ALA A 149 2.46 7.51 2.88
C ALA A 149 3.12 7.50 4.27
N CYS A 150 3.57 6.33 4.76
CA CYS A 150 4.11 6.21 6.12
C CYS A 150 5.64 6.19 6.18
N TRP A 151 6.33 5.81 5.10
CA TRP A 151 7.80 5.77 5.06
C TRP A 151 8.38 7.04 4.44
N SER A 152 7.57 7.88 3.80
CA SER A 152 8.05 9.15 3.27
C SER A 152 8.24 10.19 4.38
N ARG A 153 9.20 11.09 4.17
CA ARG A 153 9.49 12.21 5.06
C ARG A 153 8.40 13.28 5.08
N GLU A 154 7.71 13.48 3.96
CA GLU A 154 6.57 14.40 3.92
C GLU A 154 5.27 13.58 3.76
N PRO A 155 4.33 13.70 4.69
CA PRO A 155 3.13 12.87 4.75
C PRO A 155 2.18 13.13 3.58
N MET A 156 1.30 12.18 3.32
CA MET A 156 0.13 12.36 2.46
C MET A 156 -0.87 13.29 3.16
N ASP A 157 -1.48 14.23 2.44
CA ASP A 157 -2.41 15.20 3.00
C ASP A 157 -3.64 15.42 2.12
N GLY A 158 -4.51 16.35 2.56
CA GLY A 158 -5.65 16.83 1.79
C GLY A 158 -6.64 15.75 1.35
N SER A 159 -7.11 15.88 0.10
CA SER A 159 -8.11 14.98 -0.49
C SER A 159 -7.60 13.57 -0.68
N ASP A 160 -6.31 13.40 -0.97
CA ASP A 160 -5.70 12.09 -1.23
C ASP A 160 -5.68 11.25 0.05
N LEU A 161 -5.29 11.85 1.18
CA LEU A 161 -5.35 11.22 2.51
C LEU A 161 -6.80 10.88 2.89
N THR A 162 -7.71 11.83 2.69
CA THR A 162 -9.13 11.66 3.04
C THR A 162 -9.75 10.52 2.24
N PHE A 163 -9.46 10.44 0.94
CA PHE A 163 -9.91 9.38 0.06
C PHE A 163 -9.39 8.01 0.53
N TYR A 164 -8.07 7.90 0.77
CA TYR A 164 -7.47 6.63 1.14
C TYR A 164 -7.94 6.13 2.52
N LEU A 165 -8.04 7.00 3.52
CA LEU A 165 -8.57 6.62 4.84
C LEU A 165 -10.06 6.25 4.78
N THR A 166 -10.84 6.90 3.92
CA THR A 166 -12.24 6.52 3.66
C THR A 166 -12.30 5.14 3.02
N TRP A 167 -11.46 4.86 2.02
CA TRP A 167 -11.37 3.55 1.40
C TRP A 167 -11.04 2.45 2.43
N LEU A 168 -10.03 2.66 3.28
CA LEU A 168 -9.69 1.70 4.34
C LEU A 168 -10.87 1.46 5.30
N LYS A 169 -11.55 2.53 5.73
CA LYS A 169 -12.73 2.47 6.59
C LYS A 169 -13.86 1.68 5.96
N ASP A 170 -14.15 1.91 4.68
CA ASP A 170 -15.22 1.22 3.97
C ASP A 170 -14.88 -0.27 3.75
N GLN A 171 -13.62 -0.58 3.46
CA GLN A 171 -13.15 -1.97 3.36
C GLN A 171 -13.28 -2.76 4.66
N LEU A 172 -13.20 -2.11 5.83
CA LEU A 172 -13.50 -2.75 7.11
C LEU A 172 -14.98 -3.10 7.28
N ARG A 173 -15.87 -2.40 6.57
CA ARG A 173 -17.32 -2.65 6.62
C ARG A 173 -17.78 -3.63 5.55
N THR A 174 -16.96 -3.88 4.51
CA THR A 174 -17.26 -4.82 3.44
C THR A 174 -17.54 -6.23 4.00
N PRO A 175 -18.75 -6.77 3.79
CA PRO A 175 -19.09 -8.11 4.24
C PRO A 175 -18.18 -9.16 3.59
N ASN A 176 -17.75 -10.16 4.35
CA ASN A 176 -16.93 -11.28 3.87
C ASN A 176 -15.65 -10.86 3.11
N ASN A 177 -15.02 -9.75 3.52
CA ASN A 177 -13.78 -9.28 2.91
C ASN A 177 -12.61 -10.25 3.17
N GLU A 178 -12.22 -11.01 2.16
CA GLU A 178 -11.09 -11.97 2.23
C GLU A 178 -9.74 -11.29 2.54
N TYR A 179 -9.62 -9.98 2.28
CA TYR A 179 -8.42 -9.18 2.53
C TYR A 179 -8.49 -8.34 3.81
N MET A 180 -9.46 -8.58 4.69
CA MET A 180 -9.65 -7.81 5.94
C MET A 180 -8.36 -7.70 6.77
N GLN A 181 -7.55 -8.77 6.83
CA GLN A 181 -6.25 -8.73 7.51
C GLN A 181 -5.27 -7.73 6.87
N SER A 182 -5.25 -7.62 5.54
CA SER A 182 -4.42 -6.66 4.82
C SER A 182 -4.91 -5.22 5.03
N VAL A 183 -6.23 -5.02 4.98
CA VAL A 183 -6.85 -3.71 5.23
C VAL A 183 -6.55 -3.22 6.65
N GLY A 184 -6.80 -4.06 7.66
CA GLY A 184 -6.48 -3.76 9.05
C GLY A 184 -5.00 -3.44 9.23
N ARG A 185 -4.12 -4.18 8.55
CA ARG A 185 -2.67 -3.97 8.57
C ARG A 185 -2.25 -2.62 7.97
N CYS A 186 -2.85 -2.22 6.85
CA CYS A 186 -2.65 -0.90 6.26
C CYS A 186 -3.09 0.20 7.23
N LEU A 187 -4.27 0.05 7.83
CA LEU A 187 -4.77 1.00 8.83
C LEU A 187 -3.86 1.11 10.05
N GLN A 188 -3.36 0.00 10.60
CA GLN A 188 -2.40 0.02 11.70
C GLN A 188 -1.13 0.80 11.37
N MET A 189 -0.66 0.75 10.11
CA MET A 189 0.50 1.50 9.67
C MET A 189 0.18 2.99 9.62
N MET A 190 -0.94 3.36 9.00
CA MET A 190 -1.38 4.75 8.87
C MET A 190 -1.57 5.42 10.23
N LEU A 191 -2.21 4.76 11.20
CA LEU A 191 -2.50 5.36 12.50
C LEU A 191 -1.26 5.61 13.37
N ARG A 192 -0.08 5.14 12.98
CA ARG A 192 1.19 5.51 13.66
C ARG A 192 1.54 6.97 13.45
N VAL A 193 1.05 7.58 12.37
CA VAL A 193 1.25 9.01 12.04
C VAL A 193 0.16 9.82 12.73
N GLU A 194 0.53 10.89 13.43
CA GLU A 194 -0.38 11.68 14.26
C GLU A 194 -1.46 12.41 13.48
N GLU A 195 -1.05 12.99 12.36
CA GLU A 195 -1.91 13.71 11.43
C GLU A 195 -3.01 12.79 10.89
N TYR A 196 -2.66 11.54 10.57
CA TYR A 196 -3.59 10.56 10.02
C TYR A 196 -4.62 10.11 11.07
N ARG A 197 -4.25 10.05 12.36
CA ARG A 197 -5.18 9.74 13.46
C ARG A 197 -6.31 10.77 13.54
N THR A 198 -5.96 12.05 13.39
CA THR A 198 -6.94 13.15 13.45
C THR A 198 -7.95 13.07 12.31
N ILE A 199 -7.47 12.84 11.08
CA ILE A 199 -8.35 12.71 9.91
C ILE A 199 -9.20 11.44 10.02
N PHE A 200 -8.63 10.30 10.44
CA PHE A 200 -9.38 9.06 10.59
C PHE A 200 -10.50 9.19 11.64
N TYR A 201 -10.24 9.92 12.74
CA TYR A 201 -11.27 10.23 13.73
C TYR A 201 -12.42 11.09 13.14
N GLN A 202 -12.09 12.13 12.36
CA GLN A 202 -13.09 12.97 11.69
C GLN A 202 -13.95 12.19 10.68
N LEU A 203 -13.46 11.06 10.17
CA LEU A 203 -14.17 10.17 9.27
C LEU A 203 -15.02 9.11 10.00
N ASP A 204 -15.31 9.27 11.29
CA ASP A 204 -16.00 8.27 12.14
C ASP A 204 -15.25 6.93 12.21
N GLY A 205 -13.92 6.99 12.14
CA GLY A 205 -13.06 5.81 12.14
C GLY A 205 -13.16 4.98 13.44
N VAL A 206 -13.25 5.65 14.60
CA VAL A 206 -13.44 4.97 15.91
C VAL A 206 -14.73 4.17 15.91
N VAL A 207 -15.85 4.81 15.57
CA VAL A 207 -17.18 4.18 15.51
C VAL A 207 -17.16 2.97 14.59
N THR A 208 -16.51 3.11 13.42
CA THR A 208 -16.38 2.02 12.46
C THR A 208 -15.66 0.82 13.06
N ILE A 209 -14.53 1.03 13.73
CA ILE A 209 -13.77 -0.07 14.33
C ILE A 209 -14.59 -0.77 15.42
N VAL A 210 -15.25 0.00 16.30
CA VAL A 210 -16.10 -0.54 17.37
C VAL A 210 -17.22 -1.41 16.78
N GLN A 211 -17.96 -0.89 15.80
CA GLN A 211 -19.03 -1.64 15.13
C GLN A 211 -18.55 -2.94 14.50
N VAL A 212 -17.39 -2.90 13.81
CA VAL A 212 -16.80 -4.08 13.17
C VAL A 212 -16.40 -5.12 14.22
N LEU A 213 -15.77 -4.71 15.33
CA LEU A 213 -15.43 -5.58 16.46
C LEU A 213 -16.67 -6.19 17.12
N SER A 214 -17.76 -5.42 17.27
CA SER A 214 -19.01 -5.88 17.89
C SER A 214 -19.74 -6.95 17.08
N THR A 215 -19.41 -7.18 15.80
CA THR A 215 -20.03 -8.24 15.00
C THR A 215 -19.74 -9.66 15.51
N GLY A 216 -18.66 -9.85 16.28
CA GLY A 216 -18.28 -11.13 16.88
C GLY A 216 -17.80 -12.21 15.90
N LYS A 217 -17.74 -11.93 14.59
CA LYS A 217 -17.40 -12.91 13.53
C LYS A 217 -15.95 -12.84 13.06
N LEU A 218 -15.12 -12.01 13.68
CA LEU A 218 -13.74 -11.77 13.26
C LEU A 218 -12.80 -12.82 13.83
N ASN A 219 -11.79 -13.23 13.05
CA ASN A 219 -10.70 -14.05 13.58
C ASN A 219 -9.83 -13.25 14.58
N PHE A 220 -9.12 -13.96 15.45
CA PHE A 220 -8.31 -13.35 16.52
C PHE A 220 -7.27 -12.35 16.01
N GLN A 221 -6.68 -12.61 14.83
CA GLN A 221 -5.70 -11.69 14.23
C GLN A 221 -6.33 -10.34 13.89
N ILE A 222 -7.51 -10.34 13.25
CA ILE A 222 -8.22 -9.09 12.91
C ILE A 222 -8.68 -8.38 14.19
N GLN A 223 -9.19 -9.11 15.18
CA GLN A 223 -9.59 -8.52 16.47
C GLN A 223 -8.41 -7.80 17.13
N TYR A 224 -7.23 -8.43 17.16
CA TYR A 224 -6.01 -7.82 17.67
C TYR A 224 -5.62 -6.57 16.86
N GLN A 225 -5.64 -6.65 15.53
CA GLN A 225 -5.27 -5.53 14.67
C GLN A 225 -6.16 -4.30 14.91
N LEU A 226 -7.47 -4.52 14.98
CA LEU A 226 -8.45 -3.45 15.20
C LEU A 226 -8.40 -2.90 16.63
N THR A 227 -8.21 -3.76 17.62
CA THR A 227 -7.99 -3.33 19.02
C THR A 227 -6.72 -2.49 19.13
N PHE A 228 -5.65 -2.88 18.43
CA PHE A 228 -4.43 -2.10 18.34
C PHE A 228 -4.67 -0.73 17.69
N CYS A 229 -5.48 -0.65 16.63
CA CYS A 229 -5.87 0.64 16.05
C CYS A 229 -6.58 1.55 17.06
N LEU A 230 -7.52 1.00 17.84
CA LEU A 230 -8.17 1.74 18.93
C LEU A 230 -7.17 2.21 19.98
N TRP A 231 -6.25 1.33 20.40
CA TRP A 231 -5.20 1.67 21.36
C TRP A 231 -4.26 2.77 20.84
N VAL A 232 -3.87 2.75 19.56
CA VAL A 232 -3.05 3.81 18.96
C VAL A 232 -3.79 5.15 18.92
N LEU A 233 -5.11 5.15 18.70
CA LEU A 233 -5.92 6.36 18.70
C LEU A 233 -6.00 7.04 20.07
N THR A 234 -5.90 6.28 21.18
CA THR A 234 -5.94 6.88 22.54
C THR A 234 -4.72 7.73 22.89
N PHE A 235 -3.63 7.64 22.12
CA PHE A 235 -2.47 8.52 22.29
C PHE A 235 -2.68 9.95 21.77
N ASN A 236 -3.85 10.26 21.22
CA ASN A 236 -4.27 11.64 20.97
C ASN A 236 -5.30 12.03 22.03
N ASN A 237 -4.96 13.00 22.89
CA ASN A 237 -5.79 13.40 24.03
C ASN A 237 -7.22 13.79 23.61
N ALA A 238 -7.36 14.56 22.53
CA ALA A 238 -8.65 15.03 22.06
C ALA A 238 -9.54 13.88 21.53
N ILE A 239 -8.93 12.84 20.97
CA ILE A 239 -9.64 11.62 20.56
C ILE A 239 -10.02 10.81 21.81
N ALA A 240 -9.06 10.57 22.71
CA ALA A 240 -9.24 9.76 23.91
C ALA A 240 -10.38 10.26 24.81
N GLU A 241 -10.47 11.58 25.04
CA GLU A 241 -11.56 12.20 25.81
C GLU A 241 -12.95 11.93 25.22
N LYS A 242 -13.03 11.78 23.90
CA LYS A 242 -14.28 11.53 23.18
C LYS A 242 -14.57 10.05 22.98
N MET A 243 -13.56 9.17 23.09
CA MET A 243 -13.73 7.73 22.90
C MET A 243 -14.62 7.08 23.95
N ASN A 244 -14.67 7.59 25.18
CA ASN A 244 -15.55 7.07 26.25
C ASN A 244 -17.05 7.18 25.94
N LYS A 245 -17.44 7.85 24.85
CA LYS A 245 -18.84 8.06 24.45
C LYS A 245 -19.35 7.03 23.45
N PHE A 246 -18.51 6.08 23.03
CA PHE A 246 -18.81 5.03 22.06
C PHE A 246 -18.70 3.65 22.70
#